data_AF-A0AAD2AHS8-F1
#
_entry.id   AF-A0AAD2AHS8-F1
#
_cell.length_a   1.000
_cell.length_b   1.000
_cell.length_c   1.000
_cell.angle_alpha   90.00
_cell.angle_beta   90.00
_cell.angle_gamma   90.00
#
_symmetry.space_group_name_H-M   'P 1'
#
loop_
_entity.id
_entity.type
_entity.pdbx_description
1 polymer ?
#
loop_
_entity_poly.entity_id
_entity_poly.type
_entity_poly.pdbx_seq_one_letter_code
_entity_poly.pdbx_strand_id
1 'polypeptide(L)'
;MVGGGRKLITNDCDLEPVAYEFFTQASVQYEEEVADSKAQVTAIHLIIGTLQRMNVFCVENRDTLTHKATGYSAKLLKKPDQCRAVYACSHLFWVDDQDGIKDGERLAM
;
A
#
# COMPACT_ATOMS: atom_id res chain seq x y z
N MET A 1 39.92 16.23 -3.96
CA MET A 1 39.79 16.25 -5.44
C MET A 1 40.04 14.81 -5.89
N VAL A 2 39.07 13.95 -6.22
CA VAL A 2 37.83 14.00 -7.03
C VAL A 2 36.82 13.06 -6.33
N GLY A 3 35.52 13.31 -6.11
CA GLY A 3 34.59 14.26 -6.72
C GLY A 3 33.68 13.56 -7.74
N GLY A 4 32.52 13.06 -7.32
CA GLY A 4 31.41 12.63 -8.20
C GLY A 4 31.27 11.10 -8.26
N GLY A 5 30.14 10.50 -7.84
CA GLY A 5 28.78 11.00 -7.92
C GLY A 5 28.02 10.11 -8.89
N ARG A 6 26.84 9.64 -8.43
CA ARG A 6 25.88 8.75 -9.10
C ARG A 6 26.05 7.26 -8.79
N LYS A 7 25.71 6.89 -7.54
CA LYS A 7 24.78 5.76 -7.32
C LYS A 7 23.62 6.01 -8.29
N LEU A 8 23.20 5.01 -9.05
CA LEU A 8 22.22 5.11 -10.14
C LEU A 8 20.81 5.49 -9.62
N ILE A 9 20.65 6.70 -9.07
CA ILE A 9 19.38 7.26 -8.53
C ILE A 9 18.53 7.80 -9.69
N THR A 10 18.39 7.01 -10.75
CA THR A 10 17.52 7.33 -11.89
C THR A 10 16.79 6.04 -12.28
N ASN A 11 15.71 5.69 -11.56
CA ASN A 11 14.63 4.83 -12.08
C ASN A 11 13.43 4.72 -11.13
N ASP A 12 13.58 4.90 -9.80
CA ASP A 12 12.44 4.70 -8.89
C ASP A 12 11.38 5.82 -8.98
N CYS A 13 11.81 7.08 -9.17
CA CYS A 13 10.89 8.22 -9.32
C CYS A 13 10.06 8.18 -10.61
N ASP A 14 10.53 7.52 -11.67
CA ASP A 14 9.78 7.41 -12.93
C ASP A 14 8.68 6.33 -12.84
N LEU A 15 8.83 5.39 -11.88
CA LEU A 15 7.90 4.29 -11.68
C LEU A 15 6.79 4.63 -10.68
N GLU A 16 7.02 5.57 -9.76
CA GLU A 16 6.03 5.95 -8.75
C GLU A 16 4.70 6.42 -9.36
N PRO A 17 4.66 7.35 -10.34
CA PRO A 17 3.40 7.79 -10.95
C PRO A 17 2.66 6.64 -11.64
N VAL A 18 3.41 5.77 -12.33
CA VAL A 18 2.86 4.59 -13.02
C VAL A 18 2.27 3.60 -12.01
N ALA A 19 3.01 3.31 -10.95
CA ALA A 19 2.56 2.45 -9.86
C ALA A 19 1.30 3.01 -9.17
N TYR A 20 1.27 4.32 -8.93
CA TYR A 20 0.12 4.97 -8.30
C TYR A 20 -1.12 4.91 -9.20
N GLU A 21 -0.94 5.11 -10.51
CA GLU A 21 -2.02 4.95 -11.49
C GLU A 21 -2.56 3.51 -11.49
N PHE A 22 -1.69 2.50 -11.40
CA PHE A 22 -2.13 1.10 -11.26
C PHE A 22 -3.01 0.88 -10.03
N PHE A 23 -2.66 1.43 -8.87
CA PHE A 23 -3.52 1.34 -7.68
C PHE A 23 -4.81 2.13 -7.82
N THR A 24 -4.79 3.26 -8.54
CA THR A 24 -5.98 4.06 -8.82
C THR A 24 -6.96 3.25 -9.67
N GLN A 25 -6.49 2.66 -10.76
CA GLN A 25 -7.29 1.79 -11.62
C GLN A 25 -7.77 0.53 -10.88
N ALA A 26 -6.91 -0.11 -10.08
CA ALA A 26 -7.31 -1.26 -9.26
C ALA A 26 -8.41 -0.90 -8.24
N SER A 27 -8.36 0.32 -7.69
CA SER A 27 -9.39 0.83 -6.79
C SER A 27 -10.72 1.04 -7.50
N VAL A 28 -10.72 1.65 -8.68
CA VAL A 28 -11.92 1.85 -9.52
C VAL A 28 -12.54 0.50 -9.86
N GLN A 29 -11.73 -0.45 -10.35
CA GLN A 29 -12.19 -1.81 -10.66
C GLN A 29 -12.80 -2.50 -9.43
N TYR A 30 -12.19 -2.35 -8.25
CA TYR A 30 -12.73 -2.91 -7.02
C TYR A 30 -14.10 -2.32 -6.67
N GLU A 31 -14.28 -1.00 -6.85
CA GLU A 31 -15.52 -0.30 -6.50
C GLU A 31 -16.66 -0.56 -7.49
N GLU A 32 -16.37 -0.60 -8.79
CA GLU A 32 -17.37 -0.66 -9.85
C GLU A 32 -17.74 -2.09 -10.25
N GLU A 33 -16.76 -3.00 -10.28
CA GLU A 33 -16.91 -4.30 -10.95
C GLU A 33 -16.91 -5.49 -9.97
N VAL A 34 -16.34 -5.34 -8.75
CA VAL A 34 -16.23 -6.45 -7.79
C VAL A 34 -17.38 -6.43 -6.78
N ALA A 35 -18.52 -6.99 -7.18
CA ALA A 35 -19.72 -7.08 -6.32
C ALA A 35 -19.77 -8.36 -5.46
N ASP A 36 -19.14 -9.46 -5.87
CA ASP A 36 -19.17 -10.72 -5.12
C ASP A 36 -18.32 -10.62 -3.83
N SER A 37 -18.92 -10.94 -2.70
CA SER A 37 -18.26 -10.84 -1.39
C SER A 37 -16.97 -11.65 -1.26
N LYS A 38 -16.85 -12.82 -1.91
CA LYS A 38 -15.62 -13.62 -1.85
C LYS A 38 -14.55 -13.03 -2.77
N ALA A 39 -14.95 -12.55 -3.94
CA ALA A 39 -14.08 -11.83 -4.85
C ALA A 39 -13.55 -10.54 -4.21
N GLN A 40 -14.38 -9.78 -3.49
CA GLN A 40 -13.96 -8.59 -2.75
C GLN A 40 -12.88 -8.92 -1.73
N VAL A 41 -13.08 -9.96 -0.91
CA VAL A 41 -12.07 -10.40 0.06
C VAL A 41 -10.75 -10.73 -0.65
N THR A 42 -10.81 -11.48 -1.75
CA THR A 42 -9.61 -11.86 -2.52
C THR A 42 -8.90 -10.64 -3.10
N ALA A 43 -9.64 -9.73 -3.73
CA ALA A 43 -9.12 -8.49 -4.30
C ALA A 43 -8.43 -7.61 -3.25
N ILE A 44 -9.03 -7.45 -2.07
CA ILE A 44 -8.43 -6.67 -0.98
C ILE A 44 -7.13 -7.29 -0.48
N HIS A 45 -7.06 -8.61 -0.31
CA HIS A 45 -5.80 -9.25 0.07
C HIS A 45 -4.71 -9.10 -1.00
N LEU A 46 -5.07 -9.08 -2.28
CA LEU A 46 -4.13 -8.82 -3.38
C LEU A 46 -3.64 -7.38 -3.37
N ILE A 47 -4.52 -6.40 -3.16
CA ILE A 47 -4.16 -4.98 -3.06
C ILE A 47 -3.20 -4.76 -1.88
N ILE A 48 -3.55 -5.25 -0.68
CA ILE A 48 -2.72 -5.14 0.52
C ILE A 48 -1.37 -5.82 0.31
N GLY A 49 -1.36 -7.07 -0.16
CA GLY A 49 -0.12 -7.83 -0.35
C GLY A 49 0.79 -7.23 -1.42
N THR A 50 0.23 -6.57 -2.43
CA THR A 50 1.00 -5.86 -3.45
C THR A 50 1.60 -4.58 -2.87
N LEU A 51 0.79 -3.77 -2.17
CA LEU A 51 1.26 -2.54 -1.53
C LEU A 51 2.35 -2.80 -0.48
N GLN A 52 2.25 -3.89 0.29
CA GLN A 52 3.26 -4.28 1.27
C GLN A 52 4.65 -4.48 0.64
N ARG A 53 4.71 -5.02 -0.59
CA ARG A 53 5.98 -5.34 -1.28
C ARG A 53 6.57 -4.17 -2.07
N MET A 54 5.83 -3.08 -2.23
CA MET A 54 6.27 -1.94 -3.04
C MET A 54 6.94 -0.87 -2.19
N ASN A 55 8.20 -0.58 -2.52
CA ASN A 55 9.03 0.45 -1.86
C ASN A 55 9.24 1.69 -2.75
N VAL A 56 8.46 1.83 -3.83
CA VAL A 56 8.62 2.91 -4.82
C VAL A 56 7.87 4.19 -4.45
N PHE A 57 6.98 4.14 -3.46
CA PHE A 57 6.12 5.26 -3.08
C PHE A 57 6.80 6.15 -2.04
N CYS A 58 6.66 7.46 -2.20
CA CYS A 58 6.91 8.40 -1.13
C CYS A 58 5.94 8.17 0.04
N VAL A 59 6.27 8.70 1.22
CA VAL A 59 5.50 8.50 2.45
C VAL A 59 4.04 8.93 2.26
N GLU A 60 3.80 10.08 1.62
CA GLU A 60 2.44 10.64 1.45
C GLU A 60 1.56 9.77 0.55
N ASN A 61 2.09 9.33 -0.59
CA ASN A 61 1.37 8.45 -1.51
C ASN A 61 1.12 7.08 -0.88
N ARG A 62 2.12 6.54 -0.16
CA ARG A 62 1.98 5.27 0.54
C ARG A 62 0.93 5.33 1.64
N ASP A 63 0.92 6.39 2.44
CA ASP A 63 -0.06 6.57 3.52
C ASP A 63 -1.47 6.72 2.91
N THR A 64 -1.62 7.44 1.80
CA THR A 64 -2.89 7.55 1.07
C THR A 64 -3.42 6.19 0.61
N LEU A 65 -2.57 5.38 -0.03
CA LEU A 65 -2.94 4.02 -0.48
C LEU A 65 -3.25 3.09 0.69
N THR A 66 -2.52 3.22 1.80
CA THR A 66 -2.73 2.44 3.03
C THR A 66 -4.08 2.75 3.68
N HIS A 67 -4.44 4.02 3.80
CA HIS A 67 -5.76 4.43 4.28
C HIS A 67 -6.88 3.93 3.39
N LYS A 68 -6.70 3.98 2.07
CA LYS A 68 -7.68 3.49 1.10
C LYS A 68 -7.91 1.98 1.23
N ALA A 69 -6.84 1.18 1.28
CA ALA A 69 -6.93 -0.27 1.48
C ALA A 69 -7.56 -0.64 2.83
N THR A 70 -7.25 0.11 3.89
CA THR A 70 -7.87 -0.05 5.21
C THR A 70 -9.36 0.28 5.18
N GLY A 71 -9.74 1.36 4.48
CA GLY A 71 -11.13 1.75 4.28
C GLY A 71 -11.94 0.67 3.55
N TYR A 72 -11.37 0.01 2.55
CA TYR A 72 -12.02 -1.13 1.90
C TYR A 72 -12.14 -2.35 2.80
N SER A 73 -11.09 -2.66 3.56
CA SER A 73 -11.09 -3.77 4.52
C SER A 73 -12.20 -3.64 5.57
N ALA A 74 -12.40 -2.42 6.08
CA ALA A 74 -13.46 -2.11 7.04
C ALA A 74 -14.88 -2.23 6.44
N LYS A 75 -15.03 -2.11 5.11
CA LYS A 75 -16.31 -2.18 4.39
C LYS A 75 -16.70 -3.58 3.93
N LEU A 76 -15.84 -4.59 4.09
CA LEU A 76 -16.17 -5.99 3.74
C LEU A 76 -17.46 -6.44 4.44
N LEU A 77 -18.28 -7.28 3.82
CA LEU A 77 -19.60 -7.61 4.37
C LEU A 77 -19.55 -8.42 5.68
N LYS A 78 -18.58 -9.33 5.81
CA LYS A 78 -18.52 -10.30 6.91
C LYS A 78 -17.49 -9.85 7.95
N LYS A 79 -17.91 -9.81 9.23
CA LYS A 79 -17.04 -9.40 10.34
C LYS A 79 -15.73 -10.19 10.47
N PRO A 80 -15.71 -11.54 10.30
CA PRO A 80 -14.45 -12.29 10.31
C PRO A 80 -13.47 -11.86 9.21
N ASP A 81 -14.00 -11.55 8.03
CA ASP A 81 -13.19 -11.14 6.87
C ASP A 81 -12.71 -9.69 7.04
N GLN A 82 -13.57 -8.79 7.54
CA GLN A 82 -13.17 -7.43 7.95
C GLN A 82 -11.99 -7.47 8.94
N CYS A 83 -12.11 -8.25 10.03
CA CYS A 83 -11.08 -8.31 11.06
C CYS A 83 -9.74 -8.82 10.49
N ARG A 84 -9.76 -9.85 9.65
CA ARG A 84 -8.55 -10.40 9.02
C ARG A 84 -7.91 -9.40 8.06
N ALA A 85 -8.71 -8.74 7.22
CA ALA A 85 -8.20 -7.77 6.26
C ALA A 85 -7.65 -6.50 6.96
N VAL A 86 -8.35 -5.98 7.97
CA VAL A 86 -7.87 -4.84 8.78
C VAL A 86 -6.59 -5.19 9.52
N TYR A 87 -6.50 -6.40 10.09
CA TYR A 87 -5.25 -6.89 10.68
C TYR A 87 -4.12 -6.94 9.65
N ALA A 88 -4.38 -7.44 8.44
CA ALA A 88 -3.39 -7.44 7.37
C ALA A 88 -2.92 -6.01 7.00
N CYS A 89 -3.83 -5.02 7.00
CA CYS A 89 -3.47 -3.62 6.78
C CYS A 89 -2.54 -3.04 7.87
N SER A 90 -2.56 -3.56 9.11
CA SER A 90 -1.67 -3.06 10.17
C SER A 90 -0.19 -3.18 9.79
N HIS A 91 0.16 -4.19 8.98
CA HIS A 91 1.53 -4.38 8.49
C HIS A 91 1.96 -3.30 7.48
N LEU A 92 1.02 -2.64 6.79
CA LEU A 92 1.34 -1.61 5.79
C LEU A 92 1.96 -0.36 6.41
N PHE A 93 1.61 -0.08 7.67
CA PHE A 93 2.15 1.02 8.46
C PHE A 93 3.60 0.77 8.89
N TRP A 94 4.05 -0.47 8.81
CA TRP A 94 5.44 -0.87 9.04
C TRP A 94 6.13 -1.11 7.70
N VAL A 95 6.85 -0.10 7.22
CA VAL A 95 7.78 -0.28 6.10
C VAL A 95 9.10 -0.71 6.72
N ASP A 96 9.63 -1.85 6.29
CA ASP A 96 11.02 -2.17 6.62
C ASP A 96 11.89 -1.08 5.99
N ASP A 97 12.42 -0.26 6.87
CA ASP A 97 13.32 0.81 6.52
C ASP A 97 14.61 0.17 5.99
N GLN A 98 14.66 -0.05 4.68
CA GLN A 98 15.86 -0.54 4.01
C GLN A 98 16.99 0.51 4.01
N ASP A 99 16.74 1.71 4.56
CA ASP A 99 17.75 2.71 4.87
C ASP A 99 17.51 3.28 6.28
N GLY A 100 17.76 2.45 7.29
CA GLY A 100 17.56 2.75 8.71
C GLY A 100 17.81 4.22 9.13
N ILE A 101 16.73 4.95 9.41
CA ILE A 101 16.56 6.03 10.39
C ILE A 101 15.05 6.21 10.65
N LYS A 102 14.62 5.69 11.81
CA LYS A 102 13.59 6.18 12.76
C LYS A 102 12.28 6.76 12.19
N ASP A 103 11.15 6.14 12.53
CA ASP A 103 10.35 6.69 13.63
C ASP A 103 9.40 5.68 14.29
N GLY A 104 9.49 5.60 15.62
CA GLY A 104 8.80 4.64 16.48
C GLY A 104 7.50 5.16 17.06
N GLU A 105 6.70 5.92 16.29
CA GLU A 105 5.48 6.57 16.81
C GLU A 105 4.19 6.21 16.04
N ARG A 106 4.22 5.19 15.18
CA ARG A 106 3.05 4.88 14.32
C ARG A 106 1.99 3.94 14.95
N LEU A 107 1.99 3.72 16.27
CA LEU A 107 1.02 2.83 16.95
C LEU A 107 0.28 3.46 18.15
N ALA A 108 0.13 4.79 18.18
CA ALA A 108 -0.74 5.45 19.17
C ALA A 108 -2.03 5.97 18.52
N MET A 109 -3.01 5.09 18.28
CA MET A 109 -4.44 5.44 18.42
C MET A 109 -5.32 4.20 18.57
#